data_AF-A0A4R6FYW4-F1
#
_entry.id   AF-A0A4R6FYW4-F1
#
_cell.length_a   1.000
_cell.length_b   1.000
_cell.length_c   1.000
_cell.angle_alpha   90.00
_cell.angle_beta   90.00
_cell.angle_gamma   90.00
#
_symmetry.space_group_name_H-M   'P 1'
#
loop_
_entity.id
_entity.type
_entity.pdbx_description
1 polymer ?
#
loop_
_entity_poly.entity_id
_entity_poly.type
_entity_poly.pdbx_seq_one_letter_code
_entity_poly.pdbx_strand_id
1 'polypeptide(L)'
;MKNYQIEIKWGVIFFAASLLWMYFEKLMGWHDVLISKHAIYTNFFGLIAIAIYLLAIHDKRKNFFHGKMTWTQGFISGIILTTVIALLSPVGQLFTHYLISPKYFENAIEFAVTTERMERQEAQAYFSLNSYIIQAIAGALMMGVVTSAIVALILKRK
;
A
#
# COMPACT_ATOMS: atom_id res chain seq x y z
N MET A 1 -27.62 2.68 -9.93
CA MET A 1 -26.46 2.31 -10.78
C MET A 1 -25.21 2.31 -9.91
N LYS A 2 -24.47 1.19 -9.87
CA LYS A 2 -23.26 1.05 -9.05
C LYS A 2 -22.13 1.88 -9.67
N ASN A 3 -21.97 3.13 -9.25
CA ASN A 3 -20.89 3.98 -9.74
C ASN A 3 -19.63 3.71 -8.91
N TYR A 4 -18.61 3.06 -9.50
CA TYR A 4 -17.31 2.76 -8.86
C TYR A 4 -16.20 3.74 -9.27
N GLN A 5 -16.52 4.79 -10.01
CA GLN A 5 -15.54 5.75 -10.53
C GLN A 5 -14.73 6.43 -9.41
N ILE A 6 -15.36 6.69 -8.26
CA ILE A 6 -14.70 7.32 -7.12
C ILE A 6 -13.62 6.39 -6.55
N GLU A 7 -13.94 5.12 -6.30
CA GLU A 7 -13.00 4.13 -5.79
C GLU A 7 -11.85 3.88 -6.77
N ILE A 8 -12.13 3.80 -8.07
CA ILE A 8 -11.10 3.63 -9.10
C ILE A 8 -10.16 4.85 -9.13
N LYS A 9 -10.72 6.07 -9.15
CA LYS A 9 -9.94 7.32 -9.11
C LYS A 9 -9.02 7.35 -7.90
N TRP A 10 -9.54 7.04 -6.71
CA TRP A 10 -8.74 7.04 -5.49
C TRP A 10 -7.74 5.89 -5.42
N GLY A 11 -8.04 4.74 -6.02
CA GLY A 11 -7.08 3.63 -6.17
C GLY A 11 -5.88 4.04 -7.04
N VAL A 12 -6.11 4.77 -8.13
CA VAL A 12 -5.03 5.33 -8.96
C VAL A 12 -4.22 6.39 -8.20
N ILE A 13 -4.87 7.26 -7.42
CA ILE A 13 -4.18 8.23 -6.56
C ILE A 13 -3.31 7.51 -5.52
N PHE A 14 -3.84 6.46 -4.88
CA PHE A 14 -3.09 5.64 -3.94
C PHE A 14 -1.86 5.01 -4.59
N PHE A 15 -2.03 4.46 -5.78
CA PHE A 15 -0.95 3.88 -6.56
C PHE A 15 0.14 4.91 -6.92
N ALA A 16 -0.26 6.11 -7.36
CA ALA A 16 0.70 7.17 -7.62
C ALA A 16 1.44 7.61 -6.34
N ALA A 17 0.72 7.74 -5.22
CA ALA A 17 1.30 8.08 -3.93
C ALA A 17 2.28 7.00 -3.44
N SER A 18 1.98 5.71 -3.65
CA SER A 18 2.90 4.63 -3.28
C SER A 18 4.17 4.66 -4.12
N LEU A 19 4.09 4.90 -5.43
CA LEU A 19 5.28 5.04 -6.27
C LEU A 19 6.13 6.26 -5.89
N LEU A 20 5.49 7.39 -5.59
CA LEU A 20 6.20 8.58 -5.09
C LEU A 20 6.91 8.29 -3.77
N TRP A 21 6.26 7.55 -2.87
CA TRP A 21 6.86 7.12 -1.61
C TRP A 21 8.07 6.21 -1.84
N MET A 22 7.95 5.19 -2.69
CA MET A 22 9.06 4.29 -3.04
C MET A 22 10.25 5.05 -3.65
N TYR A 23 9.98 6.07 -4.48
CA TYR A 23 11.02 6.95 -5.02
C TYR A 23 11.68 7.78 -3.92
N PHE A 24 10.90 8.32 -2.99
CA PHE A 24 11.42 9.03 -1.82
C PHE A 24 12.31 8.12 -0.94
N GLU A 25 11.89 6.89 -0.66
CA GLU A 25 12.69 5.92 0.12
C GLU A 25 14.05 5.66 -0.53
N LYS A 26 14.07 5.53 -1.86
CA LYS A 26 15.33 5.41 -2.61
C LYS A 26 16.21 6.64 -2.42
N LEU A 27 15.66 7.85 -2.56
CA LEU A 27 16.42 9.10 -2.40
C LEU A 27 17.00 9.24 -0.99
N MET A 28 16.30 8.75 0.03
CA MET A 28 16.77 8.70 1.41
C MET A 28 17.84 7.62 1.65
N GLY A 29 18.19 6.83 0.61
CA GLY A 29 19.18 5.76 0.67
C GLY A 29 18.68 4.51 1.37
N TRP A 30 17.38 4.39 1.66
CA TRP A 30 16.82 3.24 2.40
C TRP A 30 16.78 1.97 1.56
N HIS A 31 16.93 2.06 0.25
CA HIS A 31 17.04 0.88 -0.63
C HIS A 31 18.49 0.44 -0.87
N ASP A 32 19.46 1.22 -0.37
CA ASP A 32 20.89 1.03 -0.59
C ASP A 32 21.64 1.15 0.76
N VAL A 33 22.35 2.25 0.98
CA VAL A 33 23.29 2.46 2.10
C VAL A 33 22.65 2.33 3.48
N LEU A 34 21.38 2.72 3.62
CA LEU A 34 20.63 2.72 4.88
C LEU A 34 19.55 1.64 4.91
N ILE A 35 19.77 0.50 4.28
CA ILE A 35 18.79 -0.59 4.22
C ILE A 35 18.35 -1.13 5.59
N SER A 36 19.23 -1.05 6.59
CA SER A 36 18.90 -1.36 7.99
C SER A 36 17.74 -0.52 8.55
N LYS A 37 17.51 0.67 7.99
CA LYS A 37 16.47 1.62 8.40
C LYS A 37 15.15 1.42 7.66
N HIS A 38 15.17 0.79 6.47
CA HIS A 38 14.00 0.61 5.61
C HIS A 38 12.83 -0.04 6.36
N ALA A 39 13.08 -1.15 7.06
CA ALA A 39 12.04 -1.91 7.77
C ALA A 39 11.27 -1.09 8.82
N ILE A 40 11.87 -0.03 9.38
CA ILE A 40 11.22 0.85 10.35
C ILE A 40 10.45 1.94 9.60
N TYR A 41 11.12 2.65 8.68
CA TYR A 41 10.56 3.87 8.12
C TYR A 41 9.52 3.64 7.00
N THR A 42 9.55 2.50 6.32
CA THR A 42 8.56 2.23 5.27
C THR A 42 7.12 2.18 5.80
N ASN A 43 6.95 1.80 7.07
CA ASN A 43 5.65 1.79 7.74
C ASN A 43 4.99 3.17 7.85
N PHE A 44 5.75 4.27 7.75
CA PHE A 44 5.18 5.62 7.74
C PHE A 44 4.27 5.86 6.54
N PHE A 45 4.43 5.11 5.44
CA PHE A 45 3.46 5.11 4.34
C PHE A 45 2.04 4.76 4.81
N GLY A 46 1.90 3.97 5.87
CA GLY A 46 0.60 3.65 6.46
C GLY A 46 -0.21 4.89 6.85
N LEU A 47 0.43 5.96 7.30
CA LEU A 47 -0.26 7.22 7.62
C LEU A 47 -0.83 7.90 6.37
N ILE A 48 -0.05 7.91 5.29
CA ILE A 48 -0.46 8.44 3.98
C ILE A 48 -1.61 7.58 3.43
N ALA A 49 -1.49 6.26 3.52
CA ALA A 49 -2.52 5.31 3.12
C ALA A 49 -3.86 5.57 3.85
N ILE A 50 -3.83 5.69 5.18
CA ILE A 50 -5.04 5.99 5.97
C ILE A 50 -5.65 7.33 5.57
N ALA A 51 -4.82 8.36 5.35
CA ALA A 51 -5.30 9.67 4.89
C ALA A 51 -6.02 9.57 3.53
N ILE A 52 -5.48 8.80 2.59
CA ILE A 52 -6.12 8.54 1.29
C ILE A 52 -7.46 7.81 1.46
N TYR A 53 -7.54 6.79 2.33
CA TYR A 53 -8.80 6.11 2.62
C TYR A 53 -9.85 7.05 3.22
N LEU A 54 -9.45 7.92 4.17
CA LEU A 54 -10.32 8.95 4.75
C LEU A 54 -10.88 9.87 3.67
N LEU A 55 -10.02 10.38 2.78
CA LEU A 55 -10.43 11.27 1.70
C LEU A 55 -11.33 10.55 0.68
N ALA A 56 -11.00 9.30 0.32
CA ALA A 56 -11.76 8.52 -0.64
C ALA A 56 -13.18 8.21 -0.16
N ILE A 57 -13.33 7.75 1.08
CA ILE A 57 -14.63 7.43 1.67
C ILE A 57 -15.41 8.73 1.96
N HIS A 58 -14.73 9.81 2.34
CA HIS A 58 -15.37 11.12 2.49
C HIS A 58 -15.93 11.65 1.16
N ASP A 59 -15.14 11.55 0.08
CA ASP A 59 -15.53 11.93 -1.27
C ASP A 59 -16.76 11.12 -1.72
N LYS A 60 -16.75 9.80 -1.50
CA LYS A 60 -17.89 8.93 -1.76
C LYS A 60 -19.14 9.35 -0.98
N ARG A 61 -19.00 9.62 0.31
CA ARG A 61 -20.11 10.11 1.15
C ARG A 61 -20.72 11.38 0.59
N LYS A 62 -19.89 12.36 0.23
CA LYS A 62 -20.36 13.67 -0.24
C LYS A 62 -21.03 13.57 -1.61
N ASN A 63 -20.38 12.91 -2.57
CA ASN A 63 -20.77 12.97 -3.98
C ASN A 63 -21.70 11.84 -4.43
N PHE A 64 -21.70 10.69 -3.75
CA PHE A 64 -22.56 9.57 -4.10
C PHE A 64 -23.69 9.34 -3.09
N PHE A 65 -23.41 9.50 -1.80
CA PHE A 65 -24.41 9.31 -0.73
C PHE A 65 -25.05 10.62 -0.23
N HIS A 66 -24.85 11.74 -0.92
CA HIS A 66 -25.42 13.05 -0.59
C HIS A 66 -25.22 13.48 0.88
N GLY A 67 -24.05 13.15 1.44
CA GLY A 67 -23.68 13.50 2.81
C GLY A 67 -24.17 12.55 3.91
N LYS A 68 -25.09 11.62 3.60
CA LYS A 68 -25.62 10.63 4.55
C LYS A 68 -25.14 9.24 4.21
N MET A 69 -24.28 8.67 5.03
CA MET A 69 -23.67 7.36 4.76
C MET A 69 -23.70 6.49 6.00
N THR A 70 -24.24 5.28 5.83
CA THR A 70 -24.21 4.26 6.88
C THR A 70 -22.81 3.65 6.98
N TRP A 71 -22.54 3.01 8.13
CA TRP A 71 -21.26 2.33 8.32
C TRP A 71 -21.01 1.26 7.23
N THR A 72 -22.02 0.44 6.93
CA THR A 72 -21.92 -0.62 5.92
C THR A 72 -21.62 -0.07 4.52
N GLN A 73 -22.23 1.06 4.16
CA GLN A 73 -21.95 1.72 2.88
C GLN A 73 -20.50 2.21 2.78
N GLY A 74 -19.99 2.84 3.84
CA GLY A 74 -18.60 3.28 3.90
C GLY A 74 -17.62 2.10 3.88
N PHE A 75 -17.94 1.03 4.62
CA PHE A 75 -17.13 -0.18 4.69
C PHE A 75 -17.03 -0.85 3.31
N ILE A 76 -18.16 -1.05 2.62
CA ILE A 76 -18.17 -1.63 1.27
C ILE A 76 -17.37 -0.75 0.30
N SER A 77 -17.50 0.57 0.36
CA SER A 77 -16.70 1.47 -0.50
C SER A 77 -15.20 1.31 -0.24
N GLY A 78 -14.79 1.20 1.04
CA GLY A 78 -13.40 0.91 1.41
C GLY A 78 -12.89 -0.44 0.91
N ILE A 79 -13.72 -1.50 0.95
CA ILE A 79 -13.36 -2.82 0.42
C ILE A 79 -13.16 -2.78 -1.09
N ILE A 80 -13.99 -2.02 -1.81
CA ILE A 80 -13.85 -1.86 -3.27
C ILE A 80 -12.57 -1.09 -3.59
N LEU A 81 -12.29 0.00 -2.88
CA LEU A 81 -11.02 0.72 -3.00
C LEU A 81 -9.82 -0.19 -2.72
N THR A 82 -9.89 -0.98 -1.65
CA THR A 82 -8.87 -1.97 -1.29
C THR A 82 -8.64 -2.97 -2.41
N THR A 83 -9.70 -3.45 -3.06
CA THR A 83 -9.62 -4.37 -4.19
C THR A 83 -8.89 -3.73 -5.37
N VAL A 84 -9.21 -2.47 -5.69
CA VAL A 84 -8.51 -1.72 -6.75
C VAL A 84 -7.02 -1.58 -6.43
N ILE A 85 -6.68 -1.22 -5.19
CA ILE A 85 -5.29 -1.09 -4.73
C ILE A 85 -4.56 -2.44 -4.83
N ALA A 86 -5.18 -3.52 -4.37
CA ALA A 86 -4.61 -4.86 -4.44
C ALA A 86 -4.32 -5.28 -5.88
N LEU A 87 -5.21 -4.98 -6.83
CA LEU A 87 -5.01 -5.25 -8.26
C LEU A 87 -3.88 -4.41 -8.88
N LEU A 88 -3.68 -3.18 -8.42
CA LEU A 88 -2.58 -2.31 -8.89
C LEU A 88 -1.25 -2.63 -8.21
N SER A 89 -1.26 -3.30 -7.05
CA SER A 89 -0.06 -3.56 -6.26
C SER A 89 1.04 -4.34 -7.01
N PRO A 90 0.76 -5.36 -7.85
CA PRO A 90 1.81 -6.08 -8.59
C PRO A 90 2.49 -5.18 -9.60
N VAL A 91 1.72 -4.32 -10.28
CA VAL A 91 2.25 -3.31 -11.19
C VAL A 91 3.17 -2.36 -10.41
N GLY A 92 2.78 -1.97 -9.20
CA GLY A 92 3.58 -1.08 -8.35
C GLY A 92 4.91 -1.70 -7.94
N GLN A 93 4.90 -2.99 -7.60
CA GLN A 93 6.10 -3.76 -7.30
C GLN A 93 7.03 -3.85 -8.51
N LEU A 94 6.49 -4.10 -9.71
CA LEU A 94 7.26 -4.11 -10.95
C LEU A 94 7.94 -2.75 -11.21
N PHE A 95 7.18 -1.65 -11.15
CA PHE A 95 7.75 -0.32 -11.34
C PHE A 95 8.82 -0.01 -10.29
N THR A 96 8.57 -0.36 -9.03
CA THR A 96 9.51 -0.11 -7.94
C THR A 96 10.81 -0.89 -8.14
N HIS A 97 10.74 -2.18 -8.46
CA HIS A 97 11.93 -3.02 -8.54
C HIS A 97 12.62 -3.05 -9.91
N TYR A 98 11.99 -2.56 -10.99
CA TYR A 98 12.67 -2.44 -12.28
C TYR A 98 13.14 -1.02 -12.59
N LEU A 99 12.38 0.01 -12.20
CA LEU A 99 12.67 1.40 -12.55
C LEU A 99 13.22 2.20 -11.37
N ILE A 100 12.62 2.04 -10.19
CA ILE A 100 13.03 2.83 -9.02
C ILE A 100 14.30 2.23 -8.44
N SER A 101 14.27 1.01 -7.91
CA SER A 101 15.36 0.42 -7.12
C SER A 101 15.73 -0.99 -7.60
N PRO A 102 16.42 -1.11 -8.75
CA PRO A 102 16.75 -2.40 -9.36
C PRO A 102 17.67 -3.29 -8.52
N LYS A 103 18.49 -2.69 -7.66
CA LYS A 103 19.42 -3.42 -6.78
C LYS A 103 18.88 -3.71 -5.39
N TYR A 104 17.63 -3.31 -5.09
CA TYR A 104 17.06 -3.43 -3.75
C TYR A 104 17.13 -4.88 -3.21
N PHE A 105 16.70 -5.87 -4.01
CA PHE A 105 16.71 -7.26 -3.56
C PHE A 105 18.12 -7.78 -3.29
N GLU A 106 19.08 -7.45 -4.15
CA GLU A 106 20.49 -7.83 -3.97
C GLU A 106 21.05 -7.25 -2.66
N ASN A 107 20.87 -5.94 -2.47
CA ASN A 107 21.30 -5.22 -1.26
C ASN A 107 20.62 -5.79 -0.01
N ALA A 108 19.32 -6.09 -0.08
CA ALA A 108 18.53 -6.61 1.04
C ALA A 108 18.97 -8.01 1.46
N ILE A 109 19.23 -8.88 0.48
CA ILE A 109 19.74 -10.25 0.72
C ILE A 109 21.13 -10.17 1.34
N GLU A 110 22.03 -9.37 0.75
CA GLU A 110 23.40 -9.23 1.28
C GLU A 110 23.38 -8.71 2.71
N PHE A 111 22.59 -7.68 2.99
CA PHE A 111 22.43 -7.16 4.35
C PHE A 111 21.86 -8.19 5.32
N ALA A 112 20.80 -8.91 4.94
CA ALA A 112 20.18 -9.91 5.82
C ALA A 112 21.12 -11.08 6.16
N VAL A 113 21.92 -11.51 5.17
CA VAL A 113 22.90 -12.60 5.35
C VAL A 113 24.12 -12.14 6.15
N THR A 114 24.68 -10.98 5.82
CA THR A 114 25.88 -10.45 6.53
C THR A 114 25.60 -10.05 7.96
N THR A 115 24.35 -9.73 8.30
CA THR A 115 23.91 -9.45 9.67
C THR A 115 23.35 -10.67 10.40
N GLU A 116 23.50 -11.88 9.83
CA GLU A 116 23.04 -13.16 10.39
C GLU A 116 21.55 -13.18 10.74
N ARG A 117 20.74 -12.34 10.08
CA ARG A 117 19.29 -12.27 10.30
C ARG A 117 18.53 -13.37 9.56
N MET A 118 19.09 -13.85 8.46
CA MET A 118 18.53 -14.90 7.61
C MET A 118 19.64 -15.71 6.95
N GLU A 119 19.39 -17.00 6.73
CA GLU A 119 20.25 -17.79 5.83
C GLU A 119 20.08 -17.33 4.38
N ARG A 120 21.12 -17.50 3.55
CA ARG A 120 21.11 -17.03 2.16
C ARG A 120 19.96 -17.61 1.33
N GLN A 121 19.62 -18.87 1.53
CA GLN A 121 18.51 -19.52 0.81
C GLN A 121 17.16 -18.91 1.20
N GLU A 122 16.96 -18.67 2.51
CA GLU A 122 15.74 -18.04 3.02
C GLU A 122 15.61 -16.60 2.54
N ALA A 123 16.71 -15.83 2.59
CA ALA A 123 16.76 -14.46 2.11
C ALA A 123 16.41 -14.36 0.62
N GLN A 124 16.91 -15.27 -0.22
CA GLN A 124 16.58 -15.30 -1.66
C GLN A 124 15.11 -15.64 -1.93
N ALA A 125 14.51 -16.50 -1.13
CA ALA A 125 13.08 -16.79 -1.24
C ALA A 125 12.24 -15.58 -0.80
N TYR A 126 12.62 -14.94 0.30
CA TYR A 126 11.91 -13.81 0.89
C TYR A 126 12.01 -12.53 0.04
N PHE A 127 13.24 -12.11 -0.28
CA PHE A 127 13.55 -10.92 -1.09
C PHE A 127 13.51 -11.23 -2.58
N SER A 128 12.36 -11.68 -3.05
CA SER A 128 12.09 -11.93 -4.46
C SER A 128 10.85 -11.17 -4.91
N LEU A 129 10.81 -10.81 -6.20
CA LEU A 129 9.68 -10.10 -6.78
C LEU A 129 8.36 -10.86 -6.58
N ASN A 130 8.36 -12.18 -6.77
CA ASN A 130 7.16 -13.01 -6.59
C ASN A 130 6.67 -12.96 -5.13
N SER A 131 7.58 -13.12 -4.17
CA SER A 131 7.26 -13.02 -2.75
C SER A 131 6.72 -11.65 -2.39
N TYR A 132 7.36 -10.58 -2.87
CA TYR A 132 6.95 -9.19 -2.61
C TYR A 132 5.59 -8.85 -3.23
N ILE A 133 5.28 -9.36 -4.42
CA ILE A 133 3.95 -9.22 -5.03
C ILE A 133 2.89 -9.88 -4.14
N ILE A 134 3.13 -11.11 -3.69
CA ILE A 134 2.19 -11.83 -2.81
C ILE A 134 2.01 -11.08 -1.49
N GLN A 135 3.11 -10.65 -0.87
CA GLN A 135 3.08 -9.88 0.38
C GLN A 135 2.36 -8.55 0.20
N ALA A 136 2.58 -7.84 -0.91
CA ALA A 136 1.91 -6.58 -1.20
C ALA A 136 0.40 -6.76 -1.38
N ILE A 137 -0.04 -7.77 -2.13
CA ILE A 137 -1.47 -8.08 -2.31
C ILE A 137 -2.08 -8.45 -0.95
N ALA A 138 -1.48 -9.40 -0.24
CA ALA A 138 -2.00 -9.89 1.04
C ALA A 138 -2.05 -8.77 2.08
N GLY A 139 -0.98 -7.99 2.19
CA GLY A 139 -0.88 -6.83 3.08
C GLY A 139 -1.93 -5.76 2.74
N ALA A 140 -2.09 -5.43 1.46
CA ALA A 140 -3.09 -4.47 1.01
C ALA A 140 -4.52 -4.93 1.35
N LEU A 141 -4.85 -6.20 1.12
CA LEU A 141 -6.16 -6.75 1.45
C LEU A 141 -6.40 -6.76 2.96
N MET A 142 -5.46 -7.29 3.76
CA MET A 142 -5.60 -7.37 5.21
C MET A 142 -5.72 -5.97 5.85
N MET A 143 -4.76 -5.09 5.58
CA MET A 143 -4.77 -3.74 6.15
C MET A 143 -5.90 -2.89 5.58
N GLY A 144 -6.25 -3.07 4.31
CA GLY A 144 -7.34 -2.36 3.67
C GLY A 144 -8.71 -2.71 4.28
N VAL A 145 -8.96 -3.98 4.63
CA VAL A 145 -10.18 -4.39 5.35
C VAL A 145 -10.28 -3.68 6.70
N VAL A 146 -9.21 -3.73 7.51
CA VAL A 146 -9.18 -3.10 8.84
C VAL A 146 -9.36 -1.58 8.72
N THR A 147 -8.61 -0.95 7.82
CA THR A 147 -8.66 0.50 7.58
C THR A 147 -10.05 0.92 7.11
N SER A 148 -10.67 0.15 6.21
CA SER A 148 -12.03 0.40 5.73
C SER A 148 -13.05 0.40 6.86
N ALA A 149 -12.95 -0.55 7.79
CA ALA A 149 -13.85 -0.64 8.94
C ALA A 149 -13.72 0.59 9.85
N ILE A 150 -12.48 0.97 10.19
CA ILE A 150 -12.16 2.12 11.05
C ILE A 150 -12.61 3.43 10.40
N VAL A 151 -12.24 3.66 9.14
CA VAL A 151 -12.58 4.90 8.42
C VAL A 151 -14.09 5.02 8.24
N ALA A 152 -14.78 3.93 7.92
CA ALA A 152 -16.23 3.93 7.85
C ALA A 152 -16.89 4.25 9.20
N LEU A 153 -16.31 3.80 10.33
CA LEU A 153 -16.80 4.16 11.67
C LEU A 153 -16.64 5.66 11.95
N ILE A 154 -15.50 6.23 11.57
CA ILE A 154 -15.20 7.66 11.76
C ILE A 154 -16.12 8.53 10.90
N LEU A 155 -16.36 8.13 9.65
CA LEU A 155 -17.09 8.96 8.67
C LEU A 155 -18.60 8.69 8.61
N LYS A 156 -19.12 7.73 9.38
CA LYS A 156 -20.56 7.45 9.44
C LYS A 156 -21.33 8.72 9.80
N ARG A 157 -22.39 9.01 9.07
CA ARG A 157 -23.27 10.14 9.34
C ARG A 157 -24.68 9.74 8.94
N LYS A 158 -25.56 9.65 9.95
CA LYS A 158 -26.98 9.34 9.77
C LYS A 158 -27.73 10.60 9.34
#